data_AF-A0A9Q1A6N4-F1
#
_entry.id   AF-A0A9Q1A6N4-F1
#
_cell.length_a   1.000
_cell.length_b   1.000
_cell.length_c   1.000
_cell.angle_alpha   90.00
_cell.angle_beta   90.00
_cell.angle_gamma   90.00
#
_symmetry.space_group_name_H-M   'P 1'
#
loop_
_entity.id
_entity.type
_entity.pdbx_description
1 polymer ?
#
loop_
_entity_poly.entity_id
_entity_poly.type
_entity_poly.pdbx_seq_one_letter_code
_entity_poly.pdbx_strand_id
1 'polypeptide(L)'
;MYSLPSVPDELNGRDNILHLNWSRPACGLCGAQGKLCRLKNNTDRIETECYDKPKSNEGIIKKIVAAVTTVGSAILLLIVFAFYRRSHQILEVISETD
;
A
#
# COMPACT_ATOMS: atom_id res chain seq x y z
N MET A 1 -32.94 6.04 0.48
CA MET A 1 -32.20 5.04 -0.31
C MET A 1 -32.70 5.16 -1.75
N TYR A 2 -31.82 5.41 -2.72
CA TYR A 2 -32.23 5.45 -4.12
C TYR A 2 -32.23 4.03 -4.69
N SER A 3 -33.26 3.69 -5.46
CA SER A 3 -33.35 2.44 -6.18
C SER A 3 -32.36 2.49 -7.35
N LEU A 4 -31.30 1.70 -7.30
CA LEU A 4 -30.49 1.44 -8.48
C LEU A 4 -31.29 0.50 -9.39
N PRO A 5 -31.53 0.86 -10.67
CA PRO A 5 -32.03 -0.10 -11.63
C PRO A 5 -31.06 -1.28 -11.70
N SER A 6 -31.57 -2.51 -11.64
CA SER A 6 -30.79 -3.72 -11.88
C SER A 6 -30.22 -3.67 -13.30
N VAL A 7 -28.91 -3.87 -13.43
CA VAL A 7 -28.26 -3.96 -14.74
C VAL A 7 -28.84 -5.18 -15.47
N PRO A 8 -29.33 -5.04 -16.73
CA PRO A 8 -29.85 -6.18 -17.48
C PRO A 8 -28.78 -7.25 -17.69
N ASP A 9 -29.14 -8.52 -17.49
CA ASP A 9 -28.23 -9.67 -17.62
C ASP A 9 -27.61 -9.82 -19.03
N GLU A 10 -28.22 -9.20 -20.05
CA GLU A 10 -27.72 -9.21 -21.44
C GLU A 10 -26.39 -8.48 -21.61
N LEU A 11 -25.96 -7.72 -20.61
CA LEU A 11 -24.69 -7.00 -20.59
C LEU A 11 -23.52 -7.85 -20.07
N ASN A 12 -23.78 -9.07 -19.62
CA ASN A 12 -22.79 -10.03 -19.09
C ASN A 12 -22.04 -10.80 -20.21
N GLY A 13 -22.28 -10.45 -21.48
CA GLY A 13 -21.53 -10.97 -22.63
C GLY A 13 -20.11 -10.43 -22.61
N ARG A 14 -19.13 -11.35 -22.59
CA ARG A 14 -17.67 -11.14 -22.42
C ARG A 14 -16.99 -10.09 -23.31
N ASP A 15 -17.70 -9.49 -24.26
CA ASP A 15 -17.13 -8.63 -25.30
C ASP A 15 -17.75 -7.22 -25.36
N ASN A 16 -18.75 -6.91 -24.53
CA ASN A 16 -19.44 -5.62 -24.55
C ASN A 16 -19.10 -4.79 -23.31
N ILE A 17 -17.97 -4.07 -23.34
CA ILE A 17 -17.65 -3.07 -22.32
C ILE A 17 -18.65 -1.90 -22.48
N LEU A 18 -19.76 -1.94 -21.75
CA LEU A 18 -20.68 -0.82 -21.71
C LEU A 18 -20.02 0.33 -20.92
N HIS A 19 -19.63 1.39 -21.64
CA HIS A 19 -19.21 2.64 -21.03
C HIS A 19 -20.42 3.34 -20.41
N LEU A 20 -20.70 3.03 -19.15
CA LEU A 20 -21.74 3.69 -18.36
C LEU A 20 -21.31 5.12 -18.04
N ASN A 21 -21.75 6.06 -18.87
CA ASN A 21 -21.52 7.48 -18.65
C ASN A 21 -22.68 8.05 -17.82
N TRP A 22 -22.47 8.17 -16.51
CA TRP A 22 -23.48 8.72 -15.60
C TRP A 22 -23.49 10.24 -15.68
N SER A 23 -24.65 10.85 -15.93
CA SER A 23 -24.81 12.32 -15.87
C SER A 23 -24.72 12.83 -14.42
N ARG A 24 -25.17 12.02 -13.46
CA ARG A 24 -24.96 12.18 -12.01
C ARG A 24 -24.89 10.81 -11.35
N PRO A 25 -24.03 10.61 -10.33
CA PRO A 25 -22.98 11.53 -9.89
C PRO A 25 -21.83 11.68 -10.89
N ALA A 26 -21.39 12.92 -11.16
CA ALA A 26 -20.52 13.27 -12.29
C ALA A 26 -19.02 13.05 -12.00
N CYS A 27 -18.63 11.82 -11.62
CA CYS A 27 -17.25 11.50 -11.26
C CYS A 27 -16.26 11.50 -12.44
N GLY A 28 -16.74 11.42 -13.69
CA GLY A 28 -15.89 11.40 -14.89
C GLY A 28 -14.96 12.62 -14.98
N LEU A 29 -15.44 13.79 -14.53
CA LEU A 29 -14.67 15.03 -14.55
C LEU A 29 -13.50 15.00 -13.56
N CYS A 30 -13.69 14.39 -12.38
CA CYS A 30 -12.63 14.26 -11.37
C CYS A 30 -11.48 13.38 -11.89
N GLY A 31 -11.82 12.28 -12.57
CA GLY A 31 -10.83 11.39 -13.17
C GLY A 31 -9.98 12.07 -14.24
N ALA A 32 -10.59 12.89 -15.10
CA ALA A 32 -9.87 13.69 -16.10
C ALA A 32 -8.94 14.74 -15.46
N GLN A 33 -9.23 15.18 -14.23
CA GLN A 33 -8.38 16.10 -13.45
C GLN A 33 -7.33 15.37 -12.59
N GLY A 34 -7.24 14.02 -12.66
CA GLY A 34 -6.34 13.23 -11.81
C GLY A 34 -6.75 13.18 -10.33
N LYS A 35 -7.99 13.55 -10.02
CA LYS A 35 -8.56 13.61 -8.68
C LYS A 35 -9.46 12.41 -8.40
N LEU A 36 -9.70 12.15 -7.12
CA LEU A 36 -10.64 11.14 -6.68
C LEU A 36 -12.03 11.76 -6.48
N CYS A 37 -13.08 10.94 -6.60
CA CYS A 37 -14.46 11.38 -6.49
C CYS A 37 -15.10 10.91 -5.18
N ARG A 38 -15.47 11.89 -4.35
CA ARG A 38 -16.28 11.85 -3.12
C ARG A 38 -17.78 11.95 -3.38
N LEU A 39 -18.66 11.17 -2.73
CA LEU A 39 -20.01 11.67 -2.44
C LEU A 39 -19.96 12.67 -1.28
N LYS A 40 -20.56 13.84 -1.45
CA LYS A 40 -20.63 14.90 -0.44
C LYS A 40 -21.68 14.52 0.61
N ASN A 41 -21.29 14.55 1.88
CA ASN A 41 -22.08 13.98 2.98
C ASN A 41 -23.10 14.96 3.61
N ASN A 42 -23.10 16.24 3.22
CA ASN A 42 -23.79 17.34 3.92
C ASN A 42 -24.88 18.02 3.08
N THR A 43 -25.57 17.29 2.21
CA THR A 43 -26.62 17.84 1.35
C THR A 43 -27.74 16.84 1.16
N ASP A 44 -29.00 17.32 1.18
CA ASP A 44 -30.19 16.52 0.83
C ASP A 44 -30.17 16.03 -0.64
N ARG A 45 -29.20 16.53 -1.41
CA ARG A 45 -28.93 16.18 -2.81
C ARG A 45 -27.67 15.31 -2.90
N ILE A 46 -27.75 14.31 -3.77
CA ILE A 46 -26.61 13.46 -4.17
C ILE A 46 -25.66 14.32 -5.01
N GLU A 47 -24.70 14.95 -4.32
CA GLU A 47 -23.64 15.76 -4.92
C GLU A 47 -22.31 15.02 -4.82
N THR A 48 -21.46 15.20 -5.83
CA THR A 48 -20.07 14.73 -5.77
C THR A 48 -19.10 15.86 -5.63
N GLU A 49 -18.03 15.61 -4.89
CA GLU A 49 -16.89 16.49 -4.78
C GLU A 49 -15.62 15.79 -5.28
N CYS A 50 -14.78 16.53 -6.00
CA CYS A 50 -13.46 16.03 -6.37
C CYS A 50 -12.48 16.38 -5.23
N TYR A 51 -11.70 15.41 -4.79
CA TYR A 51 -10.64 15.61 -3.80
C TYR A 51 -9.31 15.11 -4.33
N ASP A 52 -8.23 15.72 -3.86
CA ASP A 52 -6.90 15.37 -4.33
C ASP A 52 -6.54 13.95 -3.88
N LYS A 53 -5.99 13.16 -4.81
CA LYS A 53 -5.44 11.86 -4.47
C LYS A 53 -4.33 12.08 -3.44
N PRO A 54 -4.37 11.38 -2.28
CA PRO A 54 -3.31 11.49 -1.30
C PRO A 54 -1.97 11.18 -1.98
N LYS A 55 -0.96 12.03 -1.73
CA LYS A 55 0.39 11.81 -2.26
C LYS A 55 0.84 10.42 -1.82
N SER A 56 1.30 9.61 -2.78
CA SER A 56 1.81 8.28 -2.45
C SER A 56 3.11 8.42 -1.66
N ASN A 57 3.13 7.87 -0.45
CA ASN A 57 4.31 7.81 0.41
C ASN A 57 5.30 6.73 -0.04
N GLU A 58 5.01 6.04 -1.14
CA GLU A 58 5.71 4.83 -1.56
C GLU A 58 7.21 5.07 -1.81
N GLY A 59 7.59 6.24 -2.32
CA GLY A 59 9.00 6.60 -2.48
C GLY A 59 9.74 6.77 -1.14
N ILE A 60 9.05 7.27 -0.11
CA ILE A 60 9.61 7.44 1.24
C ILE A 60 9.74 6.07 1.92
N ILE A 61 8.71 5.23 1.81
CA ILE A 61 8.70 3.88 2.37
C ILE A 61 9.83 3.04 1.76
N LYS A 62 10.03 3.08 0.43
CA LYS A 62 11.13 2.35 -0.24
C LYS A 62 12.51 2.76 0.30
N LYS A 63 12.74 4.06 0.54
CA LYS A 63 14.00 4.56 1.11
C LYS A 63 14.23 4.09 2.54
N ILE A 64 13.19 4.11 3.38
CA ILE A 64 13.27 3.64 4.77
C ILE A 64 13.57 2.13 4.81
N VAL A 65 12.88 1.33 4.00
CA VAL A 65 13.10 -0.12 3.93
C VAL A 65 14.53 -0.46 3.51
N ALA A 66 15.10 0.26 2.53
CA ALA A 66 16.48 0.07 2.11
C ALA A 66 17.52 0.44 3.20
N ALA A 67 17.26 1.50 3.96
CA ALA A 67 18.15 1.90 5.07
C ALA A 67 18.10 0.92 6.26
N VAL A 68 16.92 0.40 6.60
CA VAL A 68 16.76 -0.54 7.73
C VAL A 68 17.42 -1.89 7.43
N THR A 69 17.26 -2.39 6.20
CA THR A 69 17.83 -3.69 5.79
C THR A 69 19.36 -3.68 5.82
N THR A 70 20.00 -2.60 5.36
CA THR A 70 21.46 -2.48 5.34
C THR A 70 22.07 -2.41 6.75
N VAL A 71 21.52 -1.57 7.63
CA VAL A 71 22.04 -1.40 8.99
C VAL A 71 21.79 -2.63 9.87
N GLY A 72 20.59 -3.21 9.79
CA GLY A 72 20.24 -4.39 10.59
C GLY A 72 21.11 -5.60 10.30
N SER A 73 21.43 -5.86 9.02
CA SER A 73 22.29 -6.97 8.63
C SER A 73 23.72 -6.82 9.16
N ALA A 74 24.27 -5.61 9.13
CA ALA A 74 25.62 -5.37 9.65
C ALA A 74 25.68 -5.61 11.17
N ILE A 75 24.67 -5.15 11.92
CA ILE A 75 24.59 -5.34 13.38
C ILE A 75 24.47 -6.83 13.72
N LEU A 76 23.64 -7.59 13.00
CA LEU A 76 23.47 -9.03 13.23
C LEU A 76 24.80 -9.79 13.06
N LEU A 77 25.57 -9.47 12.01
CA LEU A 77 26.88 -10.08 11.77
C LEU A 77 27.88 -9.79 12.90
N LEU A 78 27.90 -8.55 13.40
CA LEU A 78 28.77 -8.17 14.52
C LEU A 78 28.43 -8.94 15.80
N ILE A 79 27.13 -9.12 16.08
CA ILE A 79 26.65 -9.88 17.23
C ILE A 79 27.08 -11.34 17.13
N VAL A 80 26.82 -12.00 15.98
CA VAL A 80 27.22 -13.39 15.73
C VAL A 80 28.72 -13.57 15.88
N PHE A 81 29.50 -12.64 15.32
CA PHE A 81 30.95 -12.68 15.39
C PHE A 81 31.48 -12.53 16.82
N ALA A 82 30.90 -11.64 17.62
CA ALA A 82 31.25 -11.48 19.03
C ALA A 82 30.96 -12.75 19.84
N PHE A 83 29.81 -13.40 19.60
CA PHE A 83 29.48 -14.68 20.23
C PHE A 83 30.44 -15.78 19.80
N TYR A 84 30.75 -15.90 18.51
CA TYR A 84 31.67 -16.91 17.98
C TYR A 84 33.07 -16.81 18.60
N ARG A 85 33.64 -15.59 18.65
CA ARG A 85 34.93 -15.34 19.31
C ARG A 85 34.91 -15.75 20.77
N ARG A 86 33.83 -15.41 21.49
CA ARG A 86 33.70 -15.73 22.91
C ARG A 86 33.60 -17.23 23.14
N SER A 87 32.83 -17.95 22.32
CA SER A 87 32.75 -19.41 22.40
C SER A 87 34.08 -20.09 22.05
N HIS A 88 34.81 -19.60 21.04
CA HIS A 88 36.10 -20.14 20.65
C HIS A 88 37.14 -19.99 21.77
N GLN A 89 37.22 -18.80 22.35
CA GLN A 89 38.19 -18.53 23.43
C GLN A 89 37.86 -19.30 24.72
N ILE A 90 36.57 -19.54 25.01
CA ILE A 90 36.16 -20.40 26.13
C ILE A 90 36.56 -21.86 25.87
N LEU A 91 36.38 -22.37 24.64
CA LEU A 91 36.75 -23.74 24.27
C LEU A 91 38.26 -23.98 24.39
N GLU A 92 39.10 -23.04 23.96
CA GLU A 92 40.56 -23.14 24.11
C GLU A 92 41.00 -23.16 25.58
N VAL A 93 40.39 -22.32 26.42
CA VAL A 93 40.69 -22.32 27.87
C VAL A 93 40.28 -23.64 28.51
N ILE A 94 39.14 -24.22 28.13
CA ILE A 94 38.69 -25.51 28.66
C ILE A 94 39.61 -26.65 28.21
N SER A 95 40.07 -26.66 26.95
CA SER A 95 41.00 -27.69 26.45
C SER A 95 42.40 -27.63 27.06
N GLU A 96 42.82 -26.46 27.54
CA GLU A 96 44.11 -26.30 28.25
C GLU A 96 44.02 -26.72 29.73
N THR A 97 42.80 -26.91 30.26
CA THR A 97 42.55 -27.22 31.69
C THR A 97 42.16 -28.69 31.93
N ASP A 98 42.16 -29.54 30.91
CA ASP A 98 41.93 -31.01 30.96
C ASP A 98 43.24 -31.74 30.57
#